data_AF-M4YML7-F1
#
_entry.id   AF-M4YML7-F1
#
_cell.length_a   1.000
_cell.length_b   1.000
_cell.length_c   1.000
_cell.angle_alpha   90.00
_cell.angle_beta   90.00
_cell.angle_gamma   90.00
#
_symmetry.space_group_name_H-M   'P 1'
#
loop_
_entity.id
_entity.type
_entity.pdbx_description
1 polymer ?
#
loop_
_entity_poly.entity_id
_entity_poly.type
_entity_poly.pdbx_seq_one_letter_code
_entity_poly.pdbx_strand_id
1 'polypeptide(L)' 'MAMEPISIDKAKIIAKNTGLKPGRVKGTEGVQFTKGTNNRLDVISWEDFEAALKKRGLQIYASGSWMKIMKAKN' A
#
# COMPACT_ATOMS: atom_id res chain seq x y z
N MET A 1 19.85 -2.54 2.41
CA MET A 1 19.21 -1.37 1.76
C MET A 1 18.16 -0.81 2.72
N ALA A 2 18.12 0.51 2.90
CA ALA A 2 17.13 1.17 3.76
C ALA A 2 15.76 1.21 3.04
N MET A 3 14.68 1.30 3.80
CA MET A 3 13.33 1.55 3.26
C MET A 3 13.12 3.06 3.16
N GLU A 4 12.93 3.56 1.95
CA GLU A 4 12.74 4.99 1.68
C GLU A 4 11.26 5.30 1.45
N PRO A 5 10.76 6.46 1.91
CA PRO A 5 9.41 6.89 1.59
C PRO A 5 9.30 7.11 0.07
N ILE A 6 8.19 6.67 -0.51
CA ILE A 6 7.93 6.81 -1.95
C ILE A 6 6.55 7.41 -2.21
N SER A 7 6.40 8.04 -3.37
CA SER A 7 5.09 8.52 -3.84
C SER A 7 4.17 7.37 -4.23
N ILE A 8 2.86 7.65 -4.30
CA ILE A 8 1.84 6.73 -4.81
C ILE A 8 2.17 6.29 -6.24
N ASP A 9 2.67 7.18 -7.09
CA ASP A 9 3.01 6.84 -8.48
C ASP A 9 4.16 5.84 -8.57
N LYS A 10 5.20 6.02 -7.75
CA LYS A 10 6.30 5.03 -7.66
C LYS A 10 5.78 3.70 -7.11
N ALA A 11 4.86 3.73 -6.15
CA ALA A 11 4.22 2.52 -5.63
C ALA A 11 3.40 1.80 -6.69
N LYS A 12 2.64 2.52 -7.54
CA LYS A 12 1.89 1.97 -8.67
C LYS A 12 2.81 1.24 -9.66
N ILE A 13 3.98 1.81 -9.96
CA ILE A 13 4.97 1.17 -10.85
C ILE A 13 5.49 -0.13 -10.25
N ILE A 14 5.93 -0.12 -8.99
CA ILE A 14 6.42 -1.33 -8.31
C ILE A 14 5.31 -2.38 -8.19
N ALA A 15 4.09 -1.96 -7.86
CA ALA A 15 2.92 -2.82 -7.76
C ALA A 15 2.63 -3.54 -9.09
N LYS A 16 2.66 -2.81 -10.21
CA LYS A 16 2.50 -3.37 -11.55
C LYS A 16 3.56 -4.42 -11.85
N ASN A 17 4.82 -4.15 -11.52
CA ASN A 17 5.93 -5.07 -11.78
C ASN A 17 5.92 -6.32 -10.88
N THR A 18 5.32 -6.23 -9.69
CA THR A 18 5.30 -7.31 -8.68
C THR A 18 3.96 -8.04 -8.60
N GLY A 19 2.95 -7.59 -9.35
CA GLY A 19 1.57 -8.08 -9.28
C GLY A 19 0.85 -7.73 -7.97
N LEU A 20 1.36 -6.76 -7.21
CA LEU A 20 0.70 -6.25 -6.02
C LEU A 20 -0.44 -5.31 -6.41
N LYS A 21 -1.45 -5.27 -5.54
CA LYS A 21 -2.63 -4.42 -5.66
C LYS A 21 -2.91 -3.79 -4.30
N PRO A 22 -3.50 -2.58 -4.26
CA PRO A 22 -4.00 -2.01 -3.02
C PRO A 22 -5.15 -2.87 -2.47
N GLY A 23 -5.11 -3.15 -1.18
CA GLY A 23 -6.10 -3.98 -0.50
C GLY A 23 -6.57 -3.35 0.80
N ARG A 24 -7.82 -3.61 1.16
CA ARG A 24 -8.43 -3.24 2.44
C ARG A 24 -8.76 -4.48 3.24
N VAL A 25 -8.39 -4.49 4.52
CA VAL A 25 -8.72 -5.57 5.45
C VAL A 25 -10.21 -5.50 5.76
N LYS A 26 -10.93 -6.58 5.44
CA LYS A 26 -12.37 -6.69 5.67
C LYS A 26 -12.74 -6.38 7.12
N GLY A 27 -13.81 -5.61 7.30
CA GLY A 27 -14.27 -5.17 8.62
C GLY A 27 -13.40 -4.11 9.31
N THR A 28 -12.39 -3.55 8.63
CA THR A 28 -11.52 -2.51 9.21
C THR A 28 -11.19 -1.39 8.22
N GLU A 29 -10.55 -0.33 8.71
CA GLU A 29 -9.90 0.72 7.88
C GLU A 29 -8.41 0.40 7.61
N GLY A 30 -8.00 -0.85 7.89
CA GLY A 30 -6.69 -1.38 7.57
C GLY A 30 -6.47 -1.45 6.06
N VAL A 31 -5.35 -0.88 5.58
CA VAL A 31 -4.92 -1.03 4.19
C VAL A 31 -3.57 -1.71 4.11
N GLN A 32 -3.38 -2.56 3.11
CA GLN A 32 -2.12 -3.25 2.81
C GLN A 32 -2.04 -3.65 1.34
N PHE A 33 -0.85 -4.00 0.86
CA PHE A 33 -0.70 -4.59 -0.47
C PHE A 33 -1.09 -6.06 -0.48
N THR A 34 -1.67 -6.53 -1.59
CA THR A 34 -2.11 -7.92 -1.77
C THR A 34 -1.96 -8.37 -3.20
N LYS A 35 -1.86 -9.69 -3.43
CA LYS A 35 -1.99 -10.28 -4.77
C LYS A 35 -3.45 -10.51 -5.18
N GLY A 36 -4.41 -10.21 -4.30
CA GLY A 36 -5.85 -10.43 -4.52
C GLY A 36 -6.33 -11.85 -4.25
N THR A 37 -5.45 -12.74 -3.77
CA THR A 37 -5.78 -14.13 -3.42
C THR A 37 -6.12 -14.33 -1.94
N ASN A 38 -6.00 -13.28 -1.13
CA ASN A 38 -6.26 -13.34 0.31
C ASN A 38 -7.71 -12.96 0.61
N ASN A 39 -8.52 -13.93 1.06
CA ASN A 39 -9.94 -13.76 1.35
C ASN A 39 -10.26 -12.73 2.44
N ARG A 40 -9.27 -12.36 3.28
CA ARG A 40 -9.40 -11.33 4.32
C ARG A 40 -9.28 -9.91 3.76
N LEU A 41 -8.93 -9.78 2.48
CA LEU A 41 -8.68 -8.51 1.82
C LEU A 41 -9.61 -8.32 0.62
N ASP A 42 -10.17 -7.13 0.53
CA ASP A 42 -10.81 -6.66 -0.70
C ASP A 42 -9.79 -5.86 -1.49
N VAL A 43 -9.68 -6.15 -2.79
CA VAL A 43 -8.92 -5.29 -3.70
C VAL A 43 -9.73 -4.01 -3.90
N ILE A 44 -9.10 -2.87 -3.62
CA ILE A 44 -9.73 -1.56 -3.71
C ILE A 44 -9.09 -0.71 -4.80
N SER A 45 -9.64 0.47 -5.07
CA SER A 45 -9.04 1.43 -5.99
C SER A 45 -7.77 2.06 -5.38
N TRP A 46 -6.94 2.67 -6.23
CA TRP A 46 -5.77 3.41 -5.74
C TRP A 46 -6.18 4.70 -5.03
N GLU A 47 -7.28 5.30 -5.47
CA GLU A 47 -7.88 6.49 -4.89
C GLU A 47 -8.33 6.22 -3.45
N ASP A 48 -9.05 5.12 -3.21
CA ASP A 48 -9.47 4.69 -1.87
C ASP A 48 -8.28 4.36 -0.97
N PHE A 49 -7.26 3.74 -1.55
CA PHE A 49 -6.03 3.38 -0.84
C PHE A 49 -5.27 4.62 -0.38
N GLU A 50 -5.10 5.60 -1.27
CA GLU A 50 -4.47 6.87 -0.95
C GLU A 50 -5.26 7.66 0.09
N ALA A 51 -6.59 7.71 -0.04
CA ALA A 51 -7.46 8.34 0.95
C ALA A 51 -7.31 7.69 2.34
N ALA A 52 -7.24 6.36 2.40
CA ALA A 52 -7.04 5.63 3.65
C ALA A 52 -5.64 5.87 4.26
N LEU A 53 -4.60 5.96 3.44
CA LEU A 53 -3.25 6.30 3.90
C LEU A 53 -3.22 7.70 4.53
N LYS A 54 -3.78 8.70 3.81
CA LYS A 54 -3.88 10.08 4.29
C LYS A 54 -4.67 10.18 5.60
N LYS A 55 -5.87 9.58 5.65
CA LYS A 55 -6.72 9.57 6.86
C LYS A 55 -6.00 9.02 8.09
N ARG A 56 -5.10 8.06 7.91
CA ARG A 56 -4.43 7.35 9.03
C ARG A 56 -3.00 7.85 9.29
N GLY A 57 -2.52 8.85 8.55
CA GLY A 57 -1.14 9.34 8.63
C GLY A 57 -0.13 8.25 8.29
N LEU A 58 -0.42 7.46 7.26
CA LEU A 58 0.43 6.38 6.79
C LEU A 58 1.16 6.80 5.52
N GLN A 59 2.34 6.21 5.31
CA GLN A 59 3.19 6.43 4.16
C GLN A 59 3.67 5.09 3.59
N ILE A 60 3.87 5.04 2.28
CA ILE A 60 4.45 3.88 1.60
C ILE A 60 5.96 4.03 1.60
N TYR A 61 6.65 2.98 2.01
CA TYR A 61 8.09 2.87 1.94
C TYR A 61 8.47 1.70 1.04
N ALA A 62 9.58 1.82 0.33
CA ALA A 62 10.09 0.76 -0.53
C ALA A 62 11.59 0.53 -0.37
N SER A 63 11.99 -0.71 -0.65
CA SER A 63 13.39 -1.11 -0.84
C SER A 63 13.45 -2.10 -2.00
N GLY A 64 13.87 -1.62 -3.17
CA GLY A 64 13.73 -2.38 -4.42
C GLY A 64 12.26 -2.69 -4.74
N SER A 65 11.96 -3.98 -5.00
CA SER A 65 10.60 -4.46 -5.30
C SER A 65 9.74 -4.69 -4.05
N TRP A 66 10.29 -4.48 -2.85
CA TRP A 66 9.55 -4.65 -1.60
C TRP A 66 8.90 -3.35 -1.16
N MET A 67 7.60 -3.37 -0.86
CA MET A 67 6.86 -2.22 -0.34
C MET A 67 6.24 -2.53 1.02
N LYS A 68 6.24 -1.53 1.91
CA LYS A 68 5.62 -1.60 3.24
C LYS A 68 4.91 -0.29 3.56
N ILE A 69 3.78 -0.39 4.24
CA ILE A 69 3.04 0.76 4.77
C ILE A 69 3.41 0.93 6.23
N MET A 70 3.81 2.14 6.62
CA MET A 70 4.17 2.49 7.99
C MET A 70 3.60 3.85 8.35
N LYS A 71 3.65 4.23 9.63
CA LYS A 71 3.36 5.61 10.03
C LYS A 71 4.33 6.55 9.32
N ALA A 72 3.81 7.65 8.78
CA ALA A 72 4.66 8.71 8.26
C ALA A 72 5.56 9.20 9.40
N LYS A 73 6.88 9.23 9.17
CA LYS A 73 7.79 9.91 10.07
C LYS A 73 7.59 11.41 9.86
N ASN A 74 6.96 12.06 10.83
CA ASN A 74 6.99 13.52 10.98
C ASN A 74 8.40 13.98 11.37
#